data_AF-A0A7C6WBG7-F1
#
_entry.id   AF-A0A7C6WBG7-F1
#
_cell.length_a   1.000
_cell.length_b   1.000
_cell.length_c   1.000
_cell.angle_alpha   90.00
_cell.angle_beta   90.00
_cell.angle_gamma   90.00
#
_symmetry.space_group_name_H-M   'P 1'
#
loop_
_entity.id
_entity.type
_entity.pdbx_description
1 polymer ?
#
loop_
_entity_poly.entity_id
_entity_poly.type
_entity_poly.pdbx_seq_one_letter_code
_entity_poly.pdbx_strand_id
1 'polypeptide(L)'
;MEKEYKSVQVIMLGAYIISLFLYCFGNDKYVDGMNGLIMLNSPVAIAAIVIIVVGIIKRNSRHILMVIGSILLIVNQIYCFLTWPIPTINIAIDIPYSFSITHFGFYISLSIAIIMLVIGIFNLYKNKR
;
A
#
# COMPACT_ATOMS: atom_id res chain seq x y z
N MET A 1 3.12 26.01 -3.56
CA MET A 1 3.92 24.81 -3.83
C MET A 1 4.11 23.89 -2.62
N GLU A 2 4.86 24.26 -1.57
CA GLU A 2 5.19 23.29 -0.50
C GLU A 2 3.99 22.80 0.33
N LYS A 3 3.06 23.71 0.65
CA LYS A 3 1.80 23.39 1.34
C LYS A 3 0.92 22.46 0.50
N GLU A 4 0.90 22.66 -0.82
CA GLU A 4 0.12 21.83 -1.76
C GLU A 4 0.67 20.40 -1.82
N TYR A 5 1.99 20.22 -1.88
CA TYR A 5 2.60 18.88 -1.84
C TYR A 5 2.26 18.12 -0.56
N LYS A 6 2.29 18.81 0.58
CA LYS A 6 1.94 18.20 1.87
C LYS A 6 0.47 17.77 1.90
N SER A 7 -0.44 18.62 1.44
CA SER A 7 -1.88 18.31 1.38
C SER A 7 -2.18 17.10 0.50
N VAL A 8 -1.58 17.03 -0.70
CA VAL A 8 -1.77 15.90 -1.62
C VAL A 8 -1.29 14.59 -0.98
N GLN A 9 -0.14 14.59 -0.29
CA GLN A 9 0.39 13.40 0.36
C GLN A 9 -0.50 12.91 1.52
N VAL A 10 -1.05 13.84 2.31
CA VAL A 10 -1.99 13.50 3.38
C VAL A 10 -3.27 12.92 2.82
N ILE A 11 -3.81 13.51 1.74
CA ILE A 11 -5.02 13.01 1.08
C ILE A 11 -4.80 11.59 0.54
N MET A 12 -3.66 11.34 -0.10
CA MET A 12 -3.36 10.01 -0.64
C MET A 12 -3.13 8.96 0.44
N LEU A 13 -2.42 9.30 1.52
CA LEU A 13 -2.26 8.40 2.66
C LEU A 13 -3.62 8.12 3.31
N GLY A 14 -4.47 9.13 3.45
CA GLY A 14 -5.83 8.97 3.95
C GLY A 14 -6.67 8.05 3.06
N ALA A 15 -6.65 8.28 1.73
CA ALA A 15 -7.34 7.44 0.76
C ALA A 15 -6.82 5.99 0.79
N TYR A 16 -5.51 5.80 0.93
CA TYR A 16 -4.89 4.48 1.10
C TYR A 16 -5.44 3.79 2.35
N ILE A 17 -5.41 4.44 3.51
CA ILE A 17 -5.90 3.88 4.78
C ILE A 17 -7.40 3.55 4.67
N ILE A 18 -8.20 4.44 4.09
CA ILE A 18 -9.63 4.21 3.86
C ILE A 18 -9.84 2.99 2.95
N SER A 19 -9.04 2.83 1.90
CA SER A 19 -9.15 1.68 1.00
C SER A 19 -8.89 0.34 1.70
N LEU A 20 -8.12 0.32 2.80
CA LEU A 20 -7.87 -0.90 3.57
C LEU A 20 -9.10 -1.36 4.38
N PHE A 21 -10.12 -0.52 4.55
CA PHE A 21 -11.40 -0.93 5.14
C PHE A 21 -12.27 -1.72 4.17
N LEU A 22 -11.95 -1.70 2.88
CA LEU A 22 -12.62 -2.54 1.89
C LEU A 22 -12.16 -4.00 2.05
N TYR A 23 -13.03 -4.91 1.61
CA TYR A 23 -12.65 -6.31 1.47
C TYR A 23 -11.53 -6.45 0.44
N CYS A 24 -10.42 -7.03 0.87
CA CYS A 24 -9.23 -7.26 0.05
C CYS A 24 -9.04 -8.74 -0.26
N PHE A 25 -9.37 -9.62 0.69
CA PHE A 25 -9.13 -11.05 0.57
C PHE A 25 -10.34 -11.85 1.06
N GLY A 26 -10.53 -13.07 0.57
CA GLY A 26 -11.54 -13.99 1.13
C GLY A 26 -11.64 -15.28 0.34
N ASN A 27 -11.75 -16.43 1.02
CA ASN A 27 -11.83 -17.73 0.36
C ASN A 27 -13.05 -17.86 -0.55
N ASP A 28 -14.14 -17.17 -0.22
CA ASP A 28 -15.34 -17.10 -1.05
C ASP A 28 -15.75 -15.64 -1.27
N LYS A 29 -15.83 -15.24 -2.54
CA LYS A 29 -16.01 -13.82 -2.91
C LYS A 29 -17.34 -13.23 -2.44
N TYR A 30 -18.30 -14.10 -2.10
CA TYR A 30 -19.69 -13.75 -1.85
C TYR A 30 -20.12 -13.83 -0.38
N VAL A 31 -19.33 -14.50 0.48
CA VAL A 31 -19.79 -14.87 1.84
C VAL A 31 -18.83 -14.39 2.93
N ASP A 32 -17.51 -14.47 2.73
CA ASP A 32 -16.53 -14.11 3.75
C ASP A 32 -15.38 -13.28 3.16
N GLY A 33 -15.53 -11.96 3.24
CA GLY A 33 -14.46 -11.01 2.91
C GLY A 33 -13.71 -10.57 4.18
N MET A 34 -12.38 -10.67 4.15
CA MET A 34 -11.48 -10.02 5.09
C MET A 34 -11.02 -8.66 4.56
N ASN A 35 -11.07 -7.68 5.46
CA ASN A 35 -10.63 -6.32 5.17
C ASN A 35 -9.11 -6.25 4.97
N GLY A 36 -8.67 -5.31 4.14
CA GLY A 36 -7.25 -5.00 3.92
C GLY A 36 -6.48 -4.57 5.16
N LEU A 37 -7.15 -4.25 6.27
CA LEU A 37 -6.52 -3.94 7.56
C LEU A 37 -5.53 -5.02 8.02
N ILE A 38 -5.74 -6.29 7.64
CA ILE A 38 -4.80 -7.36 7.97
C ILE A 38 -3.39 -7.12 7.42
N MET A 39 -3.27 -6.39 6.31
CA MET A 39 -1.98 -6.00 5.74
C MET A 39 -1.19 -5.07 6.67
N LEU A 40 -1.86 -4.32 7.55
CA LEU A 40 -1.24 -3.41 8.52
C LEU A 40 -0.62 -4.15 9.71
N ASN A 41 -0.99 -5.41 9.95
CA ASN A 41 -0.38 -6.22 11.01
C ASN A 41 1.08 -6.58 10.68
N SER A 42 1.49 -6.43 9.43
CA SER A 42 2.88 -6.62 9.03
C SER A 42 3.75 -5.48 9.56
N PRO A 43 4.91 -5.79 10.19
CA PRO A 43 5.85 -4.77 10.66
C PRO A 43 6.36 -3.90 9.50
N VAL A 44 6.40 -4.44 8.27
CA VAL A 44 6.80 -3.71 7.06
C VAL A 44 5.79 -2.62 6.73
N ALA A 45 4.49 -2.92 6.81
CA ALA A 45 3.43 -1.94 6.57
C ALA A 45 3.45 -0.80 7.58
N ILE A 46 3.63 -1.14 8.86
CA ILE A 46 3.75 -0.15 9.94
C ILE A 46 4.97 0.75 9.71
N ALA A 47 6.13 0.16 9.43
CA ALA A 47 7.34 0.91 9.13
C ALA A 47 7.15 1.84 7.92
N ALA A 48 6.49 1.36 6.86
CA ALA A 48 6.19 2.14 5.67
C ALA A 48 5.33 3.39 5.99
N ILE A 49 4.26 3.22 6.76
CA ILE A 49 3.38 4.32 7.17
C ILE A 49 4.14 5.33 8.04
N VAL A 50 4.94 4.86 8.99
CA VAL A 50 5.77 5.72 9.84
C VAL A 50 6.74 6.53 8.98
N ILE A 51 7.42 5.91 8.02
CA ILE A 51 8.32 6.59 7.08
C ILE A 51 7.58 7.68 6.29
N ILE A 52 6.38 7.38 5.78
CA ILE A 52 5.54 8.35 5.06
C ILE A 52 5.16 9.52 5.96
N VAL A 53 4.68 9.26 7.17
CA VAL A 53 4.29 10.29 8.14
C VAL A 53 5.48 11.18 8.50
N VAL A 54 6.66 10.58 8.76
CA VAL A 54 7.89 11.32 9.00
C VAL A 54 8.27 12.17 7.78
N GLY A 55 8.08 11.66 6.56
CA GLY A 55 8.28 12.41 5.32
C GLY A 55 7.35 13.60 5.17
N ILE A 56 6.08 13.46 5.55
CA ILE A 56 5.09 14.55 5.53
C ILE A 56 5.48 15.67 6.52
N ILE A 57 6.07 15.30 7.66
CA ILE A 57 6.51 16.25 8.70
C ILE A 57 7.85 16.92 8.30
N LYS A 58 8.85 16.14 7.86
CA LYS A 58 10.20 16.64 7.55
C LYS A 58 10.29 17.18 6.13
N ARG A 59 10.60 18.47 5.99
CA ARG A 59 10.75 19.17 4.70
C ARG A 59 11.90 18.63 3.83
N ASN A 60 13.08 18.40 4.42
CA ASN A 60 14.31 18.20 3.64
C ASN A 60 14.39 16.85 2.92
N SER A 61 13.70 15.83 3.42
CA SER A 61 13.77 14.45 2.89
C SER A 61 12.40 13.91 2.46
N ARG A 62 11.38 14.79 2.39
CA ARG A 62 9.98 14.44 2.11
C ARG A 62 9.81 13.53 0.89
N HIS A 63 10.41 13.90 -0.23
CA HIS A 63 10.24 13.20 -1.50
C HIS A 63 10.84 11.79 -1.48
N ILE A 64 12.04 11.65 -0.91
CA ILE A 64 12.72 10.35 -0.77
C ILE A 64 11.98 9.44 0.21
N LEU A 65 11.54 9.98 1.35
CA LEU A 65 10.78 9.23 2.34
C LEU A 65 9.44 8.74 1.76
N MET A 66 8.75 9.57 0.97
CA MET A 66 7.52 9.16 0.26
C MET A 66 7.77 8.01 -0.71
N VAL A 67 8.84 8.07 -1.50
CA VAL A 67 9.17 7.00 -2.46
C VAL A 67 9.47 5.70 -1.70
N ILE A 68 10.35 5.75 -0.70
CA ILE A 68 10.72 4.57 0.09
C ILE A 68 9.49 3.96 0.78
N GLY A 69 8.67 4.78 1.42
CA GLY A 69 7.45 4.32 2.08
C GLY A 69 6.45 3.70 1.11
N SER A 70 6.26 4.30 -0.07
CA SER A 70 5.36 3.75 -1.11
C SER A 70 5.87 2.40 -1.64
N ILE A 71 7.18 2.25 -1.84
CA ILE A 71 7.79 0.96 -2.23
C ILE A 71 7.50 -0.10 -1.16
N LEU A 72 7.73 0.21 0.11
CA LEU A 72 7.50 -0.72 1.22
C LEU A 72 6.03 -1.16 1.31
N LEU A 73 5.08 -0.24 1.10
CA LEU A 73 3.65 -0.58 1.04
C LEU A 73 3.34 -1.55 -0.11
N ILE A 74 3.84 -1.27 -1.31
CA ILE A 74 3.63 -2.13 -2.49
C ILE A 74 4.22 -3.51 -2.26
N VAL A 75 5.46 -3.59 -1.77
CA VAL A 75 6.14 -4.86 -1.46
C VAL A 75 5.34 -5.64 -0.42
N ASN A 76 4.86 -4.99 0.64
CA ASN A 76 4.03 -5.64 1.64
C ASN A 76 2.71 -6.18 1.06
N GLN A 77 2.05 -5.41 0.19
CA GLN A 77 0.81 -5.84 -0.44
C GLN A 77 1.00 -7.02 -1.38
N ILE A 78 2.07 -7.01 -2.18
CA ILE A 78 2.43 -8.15 -3.03
C ILE A 78 2.76 -9.37 -2.18
N TYR A 79 3.50 -9.18 -1.09
CA TYR A 79 3.81 -10.28 -0.15
C TYR A 79 2.52 -10.87 0.44
N CYS A 80 1.62 -10.05 0.98
CA CYS A 80 0.33 -10.49 1.49
C CYS A 80 -0.49 -11.18 0.40
N PHE A 81 -0.54 -10.64 -0.82
CA PHE A 81 -1.25 -11.25 -1.93
C PHE A 81 -0.76 -12.65 -2.29
N LEU A 82 0.56 -12.85 -2.30
CA LEU A 82 1.15 -14.16 -2.62
C LEU A 82 1.05 -15.16 -1.48
N THR A 83 0.96 -14.68 -0.23
CA THR A 83 0.99 -15.53 0.97
C THR A 83 -0.36 -15.76 1.62
N TRP A 84 -1.34 -14.90 1.35
CA TRP A 84 -2.73 -15.07 1.73
C TRP A 84 -3.36 -16.41 1.33
N PRO A 85 -3.16 -16.90 0.08
CA PRO A 85 -3.80 -18.12 -0.38
C PRO A 85 -3.19 -19.38 0.20
N ILE A 86 -2.02 -19.29 0.84
CA ILE A 86 -1.25 -20.44 1.31
C ILE A 86 -2.08 -21.10 2.42
N PRO A 87 -2.75 -22.24 2.17
CA PRO A 87 -3.27 -23.03 3.26
C PRO A 87 -2.03 -23.46 4.04
N THR A 88 -2.09 -23.43 5.37
CA THR A 88 -1.00 -23.76 6.31
C THR A 88 -0.30 -25.10 6.06
N ILE A 89 -0.74 -25.90 5.07
CA ILE A 89 -0.30 -27.25 4.72
C ILE A 89 0.32 -27.31 3.30
N ASN A 90 0.02 -26.38 2.37
CA ASN A 90 0.54 -26.44 0.99
C ASN A 90 1.44 -25.24 0.70
N ILE A 91 2.76 -25.46 0.66
CA ILE A 91 3.81 -24.42 0.59
C ILE A 91 3.92 -23.79 -0.82
N ALA A 92 3.12 -24.23 -1.79
CA ALA A 92 3.17 -23.72 -3.15
C ALA A 92 2.39 -22.41 -3.31
N ILE A 93 3.05 -21.38 -3.82
CA ILE A 93 2.41 -20.12 -4.22
C ILE A 93 1.59 -20.39 -5.48
N ASP A 94 0.26 -20.33 -5.35
CA ASP A 94 -0.67 -20.41 -6.48
C ASP A 94 -1.16 -19.01 -6.86
N ILE A 95 -0.55 -18.46 -7.91
CA ILE A 95 -0.87 -17.12 -8.42
C ILE A 95 -2.32 -17.06 -8.96
N PRO A 96 -2.78 -17.97 -9.84
CA PRO A 96 -4.19 -18.02 -10.26
C PRO A 96 -5.17 -18.04 -9.09
N TYR A 97 -4.90 -18.83 -8.06
CA TYR A 97 -5.74 -18.90 -6.88
C TYR A 97 -5.72 -17.59 -6.08
N SER A 98 -4.56 -16.94 -5.96
CA SER A 98 -4.45 -15.60 -5.35
C SER A 98 -5.38 -14.59 -6.02
N PHE A 99 -5.43 -14.57 -7.36
CA PHE A 99 -6.36 -13.72 -8.11
C PHE A 99 -7.84 -14.12 -7.93
N SER A 100 -8.12 -15.42 -7.77
CA SER A 100 -9.49 -15.91 -7.62
C SER A 100 -10.12 -15.52 -6.28
N ILE A 101 -9.31 -15.38 -5.22
CA ILE A 101 -9.76 -15.03 -3.85
C ILE A 101 -9.54 -13.55 -3.48
N THR A 102 -8.92 -12.77 -4.36
CA THR A 102 -8.68 -11.34 -4.13
C THR A 102 -9.85 -10.50 -4.62
N HIS A 103 -10.29 -9.57 -3.77
CA HIS A 103 -11.41 -8.67 -4.02
C HIS A 103 -10.98 -7.32 -4.58
N PHE A 104 -11.95 -6.55 -5.07
CA PHE A 104 -11.70 -5.25 -5.70
C PHE A 104 -10.96 -4.24 -4.78
N GLY A 105 -11.19 -4.30 -3.47
CA GLY A 105 -10.54 -3.42 -2.49
C GLY A 105 -9.02 -3.52 -2.50
N PHE A 106 -8.48 -4.73 -2.73
CA PHE A 106 -7.03 -4.93 -2.87
C PHE A 106 -6.46 -4.09 -4.02
N TYR A 107 -7.06 -4.19 -5.20
CA TYR A 107 -6.58 -3.48 -6.40
C TYR A 107 -6.71 -1.96 -6.25
N ILE A 108 -7.75 -1.47 -5.57
CA ILE A 108 -7.86 -0.04 -5.23
C ILE A 108 -6.67 0.39 -4.36
N SER A 109 -6.41 -0.34 -3.27
CA SER A 109 -5.33 0.01 -2.34
C SER A 109 -3.95 -0.03 -3.02
N LEU A 110 -3.72 -1.03 -3.87
CA LEU A 110 -2.49 -1.17 -4.65
C LEU A 110 -2.33 -0.05 -5.67
N SER A 111 -3.41 0.31 -6.36
CA SER A 111 -3.40 1.41 -7.34
C SER A 111 -3.06 2.73 -6.67
N ILE A 112 -3.62 3.01 -5.49
CA ILE A 112 -3.30 4.22 -4.72
C ILE A 112 -1.81 4.24 -4.33
N ALA A 113 -1.27 3.12 -3.84
CA ALA A 113 0.14 3.03 -3.48
C ALA A 113 1.08 3.25 -4.68
N ILE A 114 0.72 2.72 -5.86
CA ILE A 114 1.46 2.95 -7.11
C ILE A 114 1.40 4.42 -7.52
N ILE A 115 0.22 5.06 -7.45
CA ILE A 115 0.05 6.47 -7.77
C ILE A 115 0.90 7.34 -6.83
N MET A 116 0.91 7.02 -5.53
CA MET A 116 1.76 7.70 -4.53
C MET A 116 3.25 7.58 -4.91
N LEU A 117 3.69 6.40 -5.34
CA LEU A 117 5.07 6.17 -5.78
C LEU A 117 5.42 7.01 -7.01
N VAL A 118 4.57 7.00 -8.04
CA VAL A 118 4.79 7.76 -9.28
C VAL A 118 4.90 9.27 -9.00
N ILE A 119 3.99 9.80 -8.19
CA ILE A 119 4.01 11.21 -7.78
C ILE A 119 5.24 11.52 -6.92
N GLY A 120 5.61 10.60 -6.03
CA GLY A 120 6.84 10.70 -5.23
C GLY A 120 8.08 10.85 -6.10
N ILE A 121 8.24 9.98 -7.09
CA ILE A 121 9.36 9.99 -8.05
C ILE A 121 9.35 11.27 -8.90
N PHE A 122 8.19 11.65 -9.44
CA PHE A 122 8.05 12.86 -10.25
C PHE A 122 8.49 14.10 -9.47
N ASN A 123 8.04 14.24 -8.22
CA ASN A 123 8.40 15.36 -7.37
C ASN A 123 9.87 15.32 -6.93
N LEU A 124 10.43 14.12 -6.69
CA LEU A 124 11.85 13.96 -6.39
C LEU A 124 12.72 14.43 -7.56
N TYR A 125 12.34 14.09 -8.80
CA TYR A 125 13.04 14.50 -10.00
C TYR A 125 12.94 16.02 -10.22
N LYS A 126 11.73 16.59 -10.05
CA LYS A 126 11.51 18.04 -10.16
C LYS A 126 12.31 18.85 -9.14
N ASN A 127 12.43 18.36 -7.90
CA ASN A 127 13.16 19.08 -6.83
C ASN A 127 14.70 19.02 -6.99
N LYS A 128 15.23 18.11 -7.81
CA LYS A 128 16.67 18.04 -8.12
C LYS A 128 17.08 18.99 -9.26
N ARG A 129 16.12 19.51 -10.04
CA ARG A 129 16.34 20.49 -11.11
C ARG A 129 16.12 21.89 -10.57
#